data_AF-A0A7Y3LNV1-F1
#
_entry.id   AF-A0A7Y3LNV1-F1
#
_cell.length_a   1.000
_cell.length_b   1.000
_cell.length_c   1.000
_cell.angle_alpha   90.00
_cell.angle_beta   90.00
_cell.angle_gamma   90.00
#
_symmetry.space_group_name_H-M   'P 1'
#
loop_
_entity.id
_entity.type
_entity.pdbx_description
1 polymer ?
#
loop_
_entity_poly.entity_id
_entity_poly.type
_entity_poly.pdbx_seq_one_letter_code
_entity_poly.pdbx_strand_id
1 'polypeptide(L)'
;PYKVSITMHQFTAKDWRNAEVKMAENVLFLAKLLSGEMPQDIGSVFEECNISLLPERPSDLVTNCTCPDWSNPCKHVAAVLYLVAEMMDEDPFLIFTWRGRSKEDLLTSLGSAQGVIKFSPKTDNEAVSWRSRISEEGSRKVKVNTFWDTTSLADELTHLEKPRLMTANVETILDSASNLELDTGNVDVVKLLKPGYDAFSNLLALFEESESKS
;
A
#
# COMPACT_ATOMS: atom_id res chain seq x y z
N PRO A 1 -15.56 17.37 -10.57
CA PRO A 1 -14.97 16.29 -9.74
C PRO A 1 -15.79 15.01 -9.97
N TYR A 2 -15.14 13.87 -10.20
CA TYR A 2 -15.83 12.59 -10.38
C TYR A 2 -15.97 11.87 -9.05
N LYS A 3 -17.08 11.14 -8.85
CA LYS A 3 -17.25 10.28 -7.68
C LYS A 3 -16.69 8.91 -8.01
N VAL A 4 -15.85 8.38 -7.13
CA VAL A 4 -15.30 7.02 -7.21
C VAL A 4 -15.81 6.25 -6.00
N SER A 5 -16.29 5.03 -6.22
CA SER A 5 -16.63 4.09 -5.15
C SER A 5 -16.00 2.74 -5.44
N ILE A 6 -15.39 2.15 -4.42
CA ILE A 6 -14.74 0.84 -4.48
C ILE A 6 -15.32 0.01 -3.35
N THR A 7 -15.85 -1.15 -3.69
CA THR A 7 -16.49 -2.06 -2.75
C THR A 7 -15.94 -3.47 -2.93
N MET A 8 -15.74 -4.16 -1.82
CA MET A 8 -15.27 -5.53 -1.77
C MET A 8 -16.29 -6.38 -1.01
N HIS A 9 -16.37 -7.66 -1.34
CA HIS A 9 -17.22 -8.59 -0.58
C HIS A 9 -16.71 -8.74 0.86
N GLN A 10 -17.59 -8.48 1.83
CA GLN A 10 -17.34 -8.71 3.24
C GLN A 10 -17.54 -10.18 3.59
N PHE A 11 -16.71 -10.71 4.47
CA PHE A 11 -16.85 -12.09 4.94
C PHE A 11 -18.05 -12.24 5.87
N THR A 12 -18.61 -13.45 5.91
CA THR A 12 -19.67 -13.75 6.84
C THR A 12 -19.13 -13.89 8.27
N ALA A 13 -20.02 -13.82 9.27
CA ALA A 13 -19.63 -14.07 10.66
C ALA A 13 -19.04 -15.47 10.87
N LYS A 14 -19.45 -16.46 10.06
CA LYS A 14 -18.92 -17.82 10.11
C LYS A 14 -17.49 -17.88 9.59
N ASP A 15 -17.21 -17.19 8.49
CA ASP A 15 -15.88 -17.12 7.87
C ASP A 15 -14.88 -16.46 8.84
N TRP A 16 -15.27 -15.34 9.43
CA TRP A 16 -14.47 -14.67 10.46
C TRP A 16 -14.22 -15.56 11.67
N ARG A 17 -15.24 -16.27 12.15
CA ARG A 17 -15.07 -17.19 13.29
C ARG A 17 -14.09 -18.32 12.98
N ASN A 18 -14.15 -18.89 11.77
CA ASN A 18 -13.21 -19.93 11.35
C ASN A 18 -11.78 -19.39 11.28
N ALA A 19 -11.59 -18.23 10.66
CA ALA A 19 -10.29 -17.59 10.56
C ALA A 19 -9.72 -17.23 11.94
N GLU A 20 -10.52 -16.69 12.85
CA GLU A 20 -10.11 -16.35 14.22
C GLU A 20 -9.67 -17.58 15.03
N VAL A 21 -10.37 -18.71 14.88
CA VAL A 21 -9.96 -19.98 15.50
C VAL A 21 -8.58 -20.40 14.99
N LYS A 22 -8.34 -20.31 13.67
CA LYS A 22 -7.05 -20.62 13.06
C LYS A 22 -5.93 -19.67 13.47
N MET A 23 -6.22 -18.37 13.58
CA MET A 23 -5.27 -17.40 14.14
C MET A 23 -4.90 -17.74 15.59
N ALA A 24 -5.88 -18.18 16.40
CA ALA A 24 -5.67 -18.54 17.80
C ALA A 24 -4.93 -19.89 17.98
N GLU A 25 -5.04 -20.82 17.03
CA GLU A 25 -4.28 -22.09 17.01
C GLU A 25 -2.77 -21.84 16.85
N ASN A 26 -2.38 -20.75 16.17
CA ASN A 26 -0.99 -20.37 15.97
C ASN A 26 -0.54 -19.31 16.99
N VAL A 27 0.22 -19.73 18.00
CA VAL A 27 0.72 -18.86 19.08
C VAL A 27 1.49 -17.64 18.55
N LEU A 28 2.23 -17.78 17.44
CA LEU A 28 3.00 -16.68 16.87
C LEU A 28 2.09 -15.64 16.21
N PHE A 29 1.07 -16.08 15.46
CA PHE A 29 0.09 -15.17 14.87
C PHE A 29 -0.70 -14.44 15.93
N LEU A 30 -1.17 -15.17 16.95
CA LEU A 30 -1.87 -14.57 18.06
C LEU A 30 -1.03 -13.52 18.80
N ALA A 31 0.23 -13.83 19.13
CA ALA A 31 1.12 -12.90 19.82
C ALA A 31 1.33 -11.62 19.00
N LYS A 32 1.59 -11.74 17.69
CA LYS A 32 1.74 -10.59 16.78
C LYS A 32 0.47 -9.76 16.68
N LEU A 33 -0.68 -10.41 16.48
CA LEU A 33 -1.97 -9.70 16.37
C LEU A 33 -2.28 -8.95 17.68
N LEU A 34 -2.08 -9.58 18.84
CA LEU A 34 -2.23 -8.93 20.15
C LEU A 34 -1.23 -7.80 20.38
N SER A 35 -0.03 -7.86 19.80
CA SER A 35 0.91 -6.73 19.83
C SER A 35 0.57 -5.62 18.83
N GLY A 36 -0.49 -5.79 18.03
CA GLY A 36 -0.90 -4.85 16.99
C GLY A 36 -0.10 -4.95 15.71
N GLU A 37 0.66 -6.04 15.52
CA GLU A 37 1.45 -6.31 14.33
C GLU A 37 0.73 -7.29 13.40
N MET A 38 0.76 -7.02 12.09
CA MET A 38 0.21 -7.93 11.09
C MET A 38 1.22 -9.04 10.74
N PRO A 39 0.87 -10.34 10.91
CA PRO A 39 1.73 -11.42 10.44
C PRO A 39 1.88 -11.41 8.92
N GLN A 40 3.10 -11.58 8.40
CA GLN A 40 3.37 -11.59 6.95
C GLN A 40 2.57 -12.67 6.21
N ASP A 41 2.46 -13.86 6.80
CA ASP A 41 1.75 -15.00 6.20
C ASP A 41 0.27 -15.09 6.61
N ILE A 42 -0.33 -14.00 7.07
CA ILE A 42 -1.71 -14.01 7.58
C ILE A 42 -2.72 -14.47 6.51
N GLY A 43 -2.42 -14.27 5.22
CA GLY A 43 -3.23 -14.74 4.10
C GLY A 43 -3.45 -16.26 4.12
N SER A 44 -2.43 -17.03 4.51
CA SER A 44 -2.52 -18.51 4.60
C SER A 44 -3.64 -19.00 5.52
N VAL A 45 -3.95 -18.24 6.58
CA VAL A 45 -5.05 -18.57 7.51
C VAL A 45 -6.40 -18.53 6.81
N PHE A 46 -6.58 -17.55 5.93
CA PHE A 46 -7.81 -17.39 5.15
C PHE A 46 -7.89 -18.48 4.08
N GLU A 47 -6.77 -18.78 3.41
CA GLU A 47 -6.69 -19.86 2.42
C GLU A 47 -7.05 -21.23 3.01
N GLU A 48 -6.58 -21.54 4.22
CA GLU A 48 -6.99 -22.75 4.97
C GLU A 48 -8.51 -22.80 5.24
N CYS A 49 -9.15 -21.63 5.33
CA CYS A 49 -10.60 -21.48 5.47
C CYS A 49 -11.34 -21.43 4.11
N ASN A 50 -10.63 -21.64 3.00
CA ASN A 50 -11.16 -21.58 1.63
C ASN A 50 -11.77 -20.20 1.27
N ILE A 51 -11.19 -19.13 1.82
CA ILE A 51 -11.52 -17.74 1.53
C ILE A 51 -10.22 -16.97 1.26
N SER A 52 -10.27 -15.94 0.42
CA SER A 52 -9.07 -15.14 0.12
C SER A 52 -9.17 -13.78 0.76
N LEU A 53 -8.16 -13.40 1.56
CA LEU A 53 -8.11 -12.11 2.23
C LEU A 53 -8.05 -10.96 1.21
N LEU A 54 -7.23 -11.12 0.18
CA LEU A 54 -7.07 -10.18 -0.92
C LEU A 54 -8.00 -10.53 -2.09
N PRO A 55 -8.34 -9.58 -2.96
CA PRO A 55 -9.05 -9.88 -4.19
C PRO A 55 -8.14 -10.68 -5.13
N GLU A 56 -8.58 -11.85 -5.60
CA GLU A 56 -7.82 -12.68 -6.54
C GLU A 56 -8.23 -12.43 -7.98
N ARG A 57 -9.49 -12.02 -8.17
CA ARG A 57 -10.08 -11.78 -9.49
C ARG A 57 -10.55 -10.33 -9.60
N PRO A 58 -10.56 -9.75 -10.81
CA PRO A 58 -11.15 -8.44 -11.04
C PRO A 58 -12.60 -8.31 -10.57
N SER A 59 -13.35 -9.41 -10.52
CA SER A 59 -14.73 -9.45 -10.04
C SER A 59 -14.88 -9.30 -8.52
N ASP A 60 -13.81 -9.54 -7.76
CA ASP A 60 -13.86 -9.51 -6.29
C ASP A 60 -13.86 -8.07 -5.75
N LEU A 61 -13.47 -7.13 -6.62
CA LEU A 61 -13.42 -5.71 -6.35
C LEU A 61 -14.34 -4.95 -7.32
N VAL A 62 -15.48 -4.51 -6.80
CA VAL A 62 -16.46 -3.75 -7.59
C VAL A 62 -16.12 -2.28 -7.52
N THR A 63 -15.75 -1.71 -8.66
CA THR A 63 -15.36 -0.32 -8.85
C THR A 63 -16.41 0.43 -9.66
N ASN A 64 -16.68 1.67 -9.29
CA ASN A 64 -17.57 2.56 -10.04
C ASN A 64 -17.02 3.98 -10.04
N CYS A 65 -17.08 4.64 -11.19
CA CYS A 65 -16.66 6.03 -11.34
C CYS A 65 -17.64 6.80 -12.24
N THR A 66 -18.00 8.02 -11.86
CA THR A 66 -18.91 8.87 -12.65
C THR A 66 -18.22 9.57 -13.83
N CYS A 67 -17.05 9.12 -14.26
CA CYS A 67 -16.33 9.71 -15.39
C CYS A 67 -16.85 9.18 -16.74
N PRO A 68 -16.69 9.93 -17.84
CA PRO A 68 -17.12 9.50 -19.17
C PRO A 68 -16.20 8.43 -19.80
N ASP A 69 -15.20 7.93 -19.06
CA ASP A 69 -14.30 6.87 -19.49
C ASP A 69 -14.95 5.50 -19.19
N TRP A 70 -14.99 4.65 -20.21
CA TRP A 70 -15.62 3.32 -20.18
C TRP A 70 -14.65 2.23 -19.73
N SER A 71 -13.36 2.56 -19.55
CA SER A 71 -12.34 1.65 -19.06
C SER A 71 -12.57 1.30 -17.59
N ASN A 72 -12.34 0.05 -17.19
CA ASN A 72 -12.38 -0.37 -15.79
C ASN A 72 -11.15 -1.24 -15.44
N PRO A 73 -10.26 -0.79 -14.53
CA PRO A 73 -10.28 0.50 -13.85
C PRO A 73 -9.94 1.67 -14.79
N CYS A 74 -10.68 2.79 -14.67
CA CYS A 74 -10.27 4.05 -15.30
C CYS A 74 -9.15 4.72 -14.48
N LYS A 75 -8.48 5.74 -15.02
CA LYS A 75 -7.40 6.47 -14.31
C LYS A 75 -7.80 7.01 -12.93
N HIS A 76 -9.06 7.35 -12.72
CA HIS A 76 -9.54 7.83 -11.42
C HIS A 76 -9.68 6.69 -10.41
N VAL A 77 -10.19 5.53 -10.84
CA VAL A 77 -10.26 4.33 -10.00
C VAL A 77 -8.85 3.88 -9.65
N ALA A 78 -7.94 3.84 -10.62
CA ALA A 78 -6.54 3.49 -10.39
C ALA A 78 -5.86 4.43 -9.39
N ALA A 79 -6.07 5.75 -9.51
CA ALA A 79 -5.53 6.72 -8.55
C ALA A 79 -6.07 6.51 -7.12
N VAL A 80 -7.36 6.20 -6.96
CA VAL A 80 -7.93 5.90 -5.64
C VAL A 80 -7.41 4.57 -5.10
N LEU A 81 -7.27 3.55 -5.93
CA LEU A 81 -6.68 2.26 -5.53
C LEU A 81 -5.24 2.40 -5.05
N TYR A 82 -4.45 3.26 -5.71
CA TYR A 82 -3.11 3.59 -5.27
C TYR A 82 -3.11 4.20 -3.86
N LEU A 83 -3.98 5.18 -3.60
CA LEU A 83 -4.12 5.77 -2.27
C LEU A 83 -4.58 4.76 -1.22
N VAL A 84 -5.48 3.83 -1.58
CA VAL A 84 -5.91 2.76 -0.68
C VAL A 84 -4.75 1.82 -0.35
N ALA A 85 -3.90 1.49 -1.33
CA ALA A 85 -2.71 0.67 -1.11
C ALA A 85 -1.74 1.35 -0.14
N GLU A 86 -1.42 2.63 -0.35
CA GLU A 86 -0.59 3.42 0.57
C GLU A 86 -1.16 3.43 2.01
N MET A 87 -2.49 3.57 2.14
CA MET A 87 -3.14 3.51 3.46
C MET A 87 -2.98 2.13 4.12
N MET A 88 -2.98 1.04 3.34
CA MET A 88 -2.78 -0.31 3.87
C MET A 88 -1.32 -0.59 4.23
N ASP A 89 -0.38 0.04 3.53
CA ASP A 89 1.03 -0.03 3.90
C ASP A 89 1.29 0.68 5.23
N GLU A 90 0.57 1.78 5.51
CA GLU A 90 0.58 2.46 6.82
C GLU A 90 -0.17 1.66 7.91
N ASP A 91 -1.37 1.16 7.63
CA ASP A 91 -2.19 0.36 8.56
C ASP A 91 -2.73 -0.92 7.89
N PRO A 92 -2.01 -2.04 8.02
CA PRO A 92 -2.43 -3.30 7.42
C PRO A 92 -3.78 -3.83 7.92
N PHE A 93 -4.24 -3.43 9.11
CA PHE A 93 -5.54 -3.90 9.64
C PHE A 93 -6.74 -3.30 8.90
N LEU A 94 -6.53 -2.30 8.05
CA LEU A 94 -7.58 -1.77 7.18
C LEU A 94 -8.17 -2.83 6.25
N ILE A 95 -7.38 -3.85 5.84
CA ILE A 95 -7.91 -4.95 5.01
C ILE A 95 -9.01 -5.74 5.74
N PHE A 96 -8.86 -5.97 7.04
CA PHE A 96 -9.88 -6.63 7.85
C PHE A 96 -11.13 -5.78 7.96
N THR A 97 -10.94 -4.46 8.14
CA THR A 97 -12.05 -3.52 8.22
C THR A 97 -12.83 -3.51 6.90
N TRP A 98 -12.13 -3.54 5.76
CA TRP A 98 -12.76 -3.63 4.45
C TRP A 98 -13.52 -4.94 4.26
N ARG A 99 -13.01 -6.03 4.83
CA ARG A 99 -13.65 -7.35 4.92
C ARG A 99 -14.72 -7.47 6.03
N GLY A 100 -15.04 -6.38 6.71
CA GLY A 100 -16.14 -6.30 7.69
C GLY A 100 -15.76 -6.62 9.13
N ARG A 101 -14.48 -6.55 9.50
CA ARG A 101 -14.00 -6.79 10.88
C ARG A 101 -13.03 -5.71 11.34
N SER A 102 -13.38 -4.98 12.38
CA SER A 102 -12.48 -4.00 12.97
C SER A 102 -11.33 -4.69 13.71
N LYS A 103 -10.21 -3.97 13.88
CA LYS A 103 -9.07 -4.42 14.70
C LYS A 103 -9.54 -4.71 16.13
N GLU A 104 -10.35 -3.83 16.70
CA GLU A 104 -10.85 -3.94 18.07
C GLU A 104 -11.72 -5.18 18.27
N ASP A 105 -12.63 -5.46 17.32
CA ASP A 105 -13.48 -6.65 17.37
C ASP A 105 -12.67 -7.94 17.23
N LEU A 106 -11.67 -7.94 16.33
CA LEU A 106 -10.75 -9.06 16.15
C LEU A 106 -9.99 -9.35 17.44
N LEU A 107 -9.33 -8.33 18.01
CA LEU A 107 -8.52 -8.49 19.22
C LEU A 107 -9.36 -8.87 20.45
N THR A 108 -10.59 -8.36 20.54
CA THR A 108 -11.55 -8.75 21.58
C THR A 108 -11.92 -10.23 21.46
N SER A 109 -12.16 -10.71 20.24
CA SER A 109 -12.49 -12.12 19.97
C SER A 109 -11.32 -13.04 20.32
N LEU A 110 -10.11 -12.69 19.88
CA LEU A 110 -8.90 -13.45 20.14
C LEU A 110 -8.52 -13.48 21.64
N GLY A 111 -8.66 -12.36 22.35
CA GLY A 111 -8.42 -12.29 23.79
C GLY A 111 -9.45 -13.08 24.61
N SER A 112 -10.70 -13.15 24.14
CA SER A 112 -11.76 -13.94 24.79
C SER A 112 -11.56 -15.45 24.62
N ALA A 113 -11.00 -15.87 23.48
CA ALA A 113 -10.74 -17.29 23.18
C ALA A 113 -9.68 -17.93 24.10
N GLN A 114 -8.76 -17.14 24.66
CA GLN A 114 -7.71 -17.66 25.55
C GLN A 114 -8.11 -17.75 27.03
N GLY A 115 -9.24 -17.17 27.43
CA GLY A 115 -9.62 -17.10 28.84
C GLY A 115 -8.63 -16.23 29.64
N VAL A 116 -9.07 -15.04 30.04
CA VAL A 116 -8.33 -14.14 30.94
C VAL A 116 -7.15 -13.40 30.29
N ILE A 117 -7.42 -12.52 29.33
CA ILE A 117 -6.60 -11.32 29.18
C ILE A 117 -7.55 -10.13 29.02
N LYS A 118 -7.54 -9.22 30.01
CA LYS A 118 -8.07 -7.86 29.82
C LYS A 118 -7.13 -7.14 28.87
N PHE A 119 -7.32 -7.38 27.59
CA PHE A 119 -6.62 -6.64 26.56
C PHE A 119 -7.31 -5.27 26.45
N SER A 120 -6.67 -4.24 26.99
CA SER A 120 -6.96 -2.88 26.55
C SER A 120 -6.32 -2.75 25.18
N PRO A 121 -7.08 -2.55 24.10
CA PRO A 121 -6.48 -2.12 22.86
C PRO A 121 -5.58 -0.94 23.19
N LYS A 122 -4.30 -1.02 22.81
CA LYS A 122 -3.57 0.21 22.59
C LYS A 122 -4.35 0.91 21.49
N THR A 123 -5.16 1.87 21.88
CA THR A 123 -5.68 2.88 20.96
C THR A 123 -4.49 3.73 20.59
N ASP A 124 -3.61 3.16 19.76
CA ASP A 124 -2.69 3.97 18.99
C ASP A 124 -3.64 4.79 18.12
N ASN A 125 -3.82 6.05 18.52
CA ASN A 125 -4.72 7.03 17.94
C ASN A 125 -4.37 7.33 16.46
N GLU A 126 -3.47 6.54 15.87
CA GLU A 126 -2.97 6.58 14.50
C GLU A 126 -3.98 5.99 13.50
N ALA A 127 -4.78 4.98 13.85
CA ALA A 127 -5.86 4.50 12.97
C ALA A 127 -7.02 5.53 12.81
N VAL A 128 -7.08 6.53 13.71
CA VAL A 128 -7.95 7.72 13.57
C VAL A 128 -7.24 8.84 12.80
N SER A 129 -5.89 8.80 12.73
CA SER A 129 -5.04 9.84 12.12
C SER A 129 -5.22 9.99 10.61
N TRP A 130 -5.54 8.93 9.87
CA TRP A 130 -5.71 9.05 8.43
C TRP A 130 -7.04 9.76 8.06
N ARG A 131 -8.11 9.58 8.85
CA ARG A 131 -9.37 10.32 8.66
C ARG A 131 -9.17 11.82 8.94
N SER A 132 -8.36 12.16 9.95
CA SER A 132 -7.98 13.54 10.21
C SER A 132 -7.01 14.09 9.15
N ARG A 133 -6.04 13.30 8.65
CA ARG A 133 -5.18 13.68 7.49
C ARG A 133 -6.01 13.95 6.24
N ILE A 134 -6.94 13.08 5.85
CA ILE A 134 -7.80 13.36 4.67
C ILE A 134 -8.60 14.66 4.87
N SER A 135 -9.00 14.99 6.10
CA SER A 135 -9.71 16.24 6.38
C SER A 135 -8.81 17.49 6.39
N GLU A 136 -7.53 17.38 6.74
CA GLU A 136 -6.57 18.49 6.76
C GLU A 136 -5.84 18.66 5.40
N GLU A 137 -5.50 17.56 4.73
CA GLU A 137 -4.75 17.49 3.47
C GLU A 137 -5.66 17.46 2.23
N GLY A 138 -6.95 17.16 2.40
CA GLY A 138 -7.97 17.14 1.34
C GLY A 138 -8.24 18.49 0.65
N SER A 139 -7.51 19.54 1.04
CA SER A 139 -7.54 20.87 0.41
C SER A 139 -6.29 21.17 -0.42
N ARG A 140 -5.29 20.28 -0.50
CA ARG A 140 -4.13 20.51 -1.39
C ARG A 140 -4.58 20.29 -2.84
N LYS A 141 -4.96 21.37 -3.52
CA LYS A 141 -5.30 21.38 -4.94
C LYS A 141 -4.08 20.96 -5.77
N VAL A 142 -3.97 19.66 -6.06
CA VAL A 142 -2.96 19.16 -6.99
C VAL A 142 -3.29 19.68 -8.39
N LYS A 143 -2.47 20.61 -8.88
CA LYS A 143 -2.54 21.08 -10.26
C LYS A 143 -1.88 20.04 -11.16
N VAL A 144 -2.69 19.15 -11.73
CA VAL A 144 -2.23 18.09 -12.64
C VAL A 144 -1.35 18.63 -13.77
N ASN A 145 -1.65 19.82 -14.30
CA ASN A 145 -0.88 20.42 -15.40
C ASN A 145 0.48 21.00 -15.01
N THR A 146 0.73 21.21 -13.72
CA THR A 146 2.04 21.65 -13.20
C THR A 146 2.65 20.58 -12.30
N PHE A 147 2.13 19.34 -12.35
CA PHE A 147 2.60 18.23 -11.53
C PHE A 147 4.05 17.87 -11.82
N TRP A 148 4.48 18.03 -13.07
CA TRP A 148 5.85 17.77 -13.53
C TRP A 148 6.79 18.98 -13.41
N ASP A 149 6.30 20.14 -12.97
CA ASP A 149 7.14 21.33 -12.78
C ASP A 149 7.92 21.21 -11.46
N THR A 150 9.06 20.52 -11.52
CA THR A 150 9.96 20.30 -10.38
C THR A 150 10.67 21.57 -9.91
N THR A 151 10.56 22.67 -10.66
CA THR A 151 11.17 23.96 -10.33
C THR A 151 10.68 24.53 -9.00
N SER A 152 9.45 24.22 -8.56
CA SER A 152 8.95 24.65 -7.24
C SER A 152 9.27 23.68 -6.10
N LEU A 153 9.75 22.48 -6.42
CA LEU A 153 10.10 21.43 -5.45
C LEU A 153 11.56 21.51 -5.01
N ALA A 154 12.40 22.30 -5.69
CA ALA A 154 13.82 22.41 -5.38
C ALA A 154 14.08 22.79 -3.92
N ASP A 155 13.28 23.69 -3.33
CA ASP A 155 13.40 24.08 -1.92
C ASP A 155 12.76 23.04 -0.97
N GLU A 156 11.68 22.36 -1.36
CA GLU A 156 10.97 21.36 -0.53
C GLU A 156 11.73 20.02 -0.46
N LEU A 157 12.51 19.67 -1.50
CA LEU A 157 13.29 18.43 -1.59
C LEU A 157 14.60 18.47 -0.79
N THR A 158 14.99 19.63 -0.24
CA THR A 158 16.21 19.76 0.56
C THR A 158 16.11 19.08 1.93
N HIS A 159 14.90 18.86 2.43
CA HIS A 159 14.63 18.32 3.76
C HIS A 159 14.20 16.85 3.79
N LEU A 160 13.95 16.26 2.62
CA LEU A 160 13.77 14.81 2.55
C LEU A 160 15.13 14.16 2.80
N GLU A 161 15.21 13.32 3.82
CA GLU A 161 16.35 12.41 3.95
C GLU A 161 16.46 11.65 2.62
N LYS A 162 17.59 11.82 1.93
CA LYS A 162 17.88 11.07 0.72
C LYS A 162 17.61 9.60 1.06
N PRO A 163 16.71 8.91 0.33
CA PRO A 163 16.58 7.48 0.52
C PRO A 163 17.99 6.90 0.45
N ARG A 164 18.35 6.03 1.39
CA ARG A 164 19.50 5.16 1.16
C ARG A 164 19.11 4.30 -0.05
N LEU A 165 19.36 4.82 -1.24
CA LEU A 165 19.60 4.01 -2.39
C LEU A 165 20.75 3.13 -1.92
N MET A 166 20.46 1.87 -1.58
CA MET A 166 21.49 0.86 -1.78
C MET A 166 22.04 1.17 -3.16
N THR A 167 23.35 1.20 -3.30
CA THR A 167 24.06 1.37 -4.57
C THR A 167 23.71 0.21 -5.49
N ALA A 168 22.45 0.11 -5.87
CA ALA A 168 21.93 -0.77 -6.86
C ALA A 168 22.54 -0.23 -8.14
N ASN A 169 23.37 -1.06 -8.75
CA ASN A 169 23.88 -0.79 -10.08
C ASN A 169 22.67 -0.42 -10.96
N VAL A 170 22.84 0.62 -11.77
CA VAL A 170 21.85 1.07 -12.76
C VAL A 170 21.31 -0.10 -13.57
N GLU A 171 22.17 -1.06 -13.90
CA GLU A 171 21.79 -2.29 -14.58
C GLU A 171 20.78 -3.11 -13.78
N THR A 172 20.92 -3.21 -12.45
CA THR A 172 19.96 -3.92 -11.58
C THR A 172 18.59 -3.24 -11.56
N ILE A 173 18.55 -1.90 -11.64
CA ILE A 173 17.28 -1.15 -11.70
C ILE A 173 16.62 -1.33 -13.08
N LEU A 174 17.40 -1.25 -14.16
CA LEU A 174 16.91 -1.48 -15.52
C LEU A 174 16.47 -2.93 -15.74
N ASP A 175 17.16 -3.90 -15.16
CA ASP A 175 16.79 -5.32 -15.18
C ASP A 175 15.46 -5.54 -14.43
N SER A 176 15.26 -4.83 -13.31
CA SER A 176 13.97 -4.88 -12.60
C SER A 176 12.84 -4.31 -13.44
N ALA A 177 13.11 -3.25 -14.23
CA ALA A 177 12.14 -2.68 -15.17
C ALA A 177 11.83 -3.62 -16.35
N SER A 178 12.75 -4.51 -16.73
CA SER A 178 12.51 -5.52 -17.75
C SER A 178 11.51 -6.60 -17.32
N ASN A 179 11.34 -6.80 -16.01
CA ASN A 179 10.39 -7.74 -15.43
C ASN A 179 8.98 -7.14 -15.23
N LEU A 180 8.81 -5.85 -15.50
CA LEU A 180 7.49 -5.23 -15.49
C LEU A 180 6.78 -5.58 -16.81
N GLU A 181 5.73 -6.41 -16.73
CA GLU A 181 4.82 -6.69 -17.85
C GLU A 181 3.96 -5.44 -18.16
N LEU A 182 4.59 -4.41 -18.73
CA LEU A 182 3.91 -3.22 -19.21
C LEU A 182 3.57 -3.41 -20.70
N ASP A 183 2.28 -3.35 -21.04
CA ASP A 183 1.86 -3.23 -22.44
C ASP A 183 2.19 -1.83 -22.95
N THR A 184 3.36 -1.71 -23.57
CA THR A 184 3.89 -0.45 -24.07
C THR A 184 3.68 -0.29 -25.58
N GLY A 185 2.80 -1.09 -26.19
CA GLY A 185 2.48 -0.94 -27.60
C GLY A 185 3.72 -1.06 -28.49
N ASN A 186 4.53 -2.10 -28.24
CA ASN A 186 5.77 -2.43 -28.98
C ASN A 186 6.99 -1.54 -28.67
N VAL A 187 6.97 -0.83 -27.53
CA VAL A 187 8.05 0.06 -27.10
C VAL A 187 8.88 -0.60 -26.00
N ASP A 188 10.14 -0.85 -26.27
CA ASP A 188 11.08 -1.35 -25.26
C ASP A 188 11.37 -0.24 -24.22
N VAL A 189 10.76 -0.37 -23.04
CA VAL A 189 10.86 0.59 -21.94
C VAL A 189 12.29 0.67 -21.42
N VAL A 190 12.99 -0.46 -21.34
CA VAL A 190 14.38 -0.51 -20.88
C VAL A 190 15.26 0.31 -21.83
N LYS A 191 15.07 0.12 -23.14
CA LYS A 191 15.79 0.88 -24.17
C LYS A 191 15.49 2.37 -24.12
N LEU A 192 14.26 2.76 -23.80
CA LEU A 192 13.88 4.17 -23.65
C LEU A 192 14.49 4.81 -22.41
N LEU A 193 14.53 4.10 -21.28
CA LEU A 193 14.97 4.66 -20.00
C LEU A 193 16.50 4.68 -19.85
N LYS A 194 17.21 3.76 -20.52
CA LYS A 194 18.66 3.59 -20.40
C LYS A 194 19.46 4.89 -20.57
N PRO A 195 19.24 5.75 -21.59
CA PRO A 195 20.00 6.99 -21.74
C PRO A 195 19.84 7.97 -20.56
N GLY A 196 18.65 8.03 -19.95
CA GLY A 196 18.39 8.91 -18.80
C GLY A 196 19.09 8.40 -17.54
N TYR A 197 19.08 7.08 -17.33
CA TYR A 197 19.75 6.44 -16.21
C TYR A 197 21.29 6.50 -16.34
N ASP A 198 21.84 6.32 -17.54
CA ASP A 198 23.27 6.47 -17.80
C ASP A 198 23.73 7.92 -17.50
N ALA A 199 22.94 8.92 -17.90
CA ALA A 199 23.24 10.33 -17.61
C ALA A 199 23.20 10.63 -16.10
N PHE A 200 22.23 10.07 -15.38
CA PHE A 200 22.10 10.23 -13.93
C PHE A 200 23.24 9.57 -13.16
N SER A 201 23.65 8.36 -13.57
CA SER A 201 24.78 7.65 -12.97
C SER A 201 26.10 8.38 -13.15
N ASN A 202 26.35 8.91 -14.35
CA ASN A 202 27.52 9.74 -14.62
C ASN A 202 27.52 11.02 -13.78
N LEU A 203 26.35 11.66 -13.58
CA LEU A 203 26.23 12.82 -12.70
C LEU A 203 26.53 12.45 -11.24
N LEU A 204 26.02 11.33 -10.73
CA LEU A 204 26.31 10.87 -9.37
C LEU A 204 27.80 10.61 -9.15
N ALA A 205 28.47 9.97 -10.10
CA ALA A 205 29.91 9.73 -10.03
C ALA A 205 30.72 11.04 -9.95
N LEU A 206 30.30 12.07 -10.69
CA LEU A 206 30.91 13.41 -10.64
C LEU A 206 30.69 14.13 -9.30
N PHE A 207 29.52 13.92 -8.66
CA PHE A 207 29.24 14.47 -7.33
C PHE A 207 30.07 13.77 -6.24
N GLU A 208 30.20 12.44 -6.27
CA GLU A 208 31.01 11.67 -5.32
C GLU A 208 32.51 12.00 -5.43
N GLU A 209 33.02 12.21 -6.65
CA GLU A 209 34.41 12.67 -6.85
C GLU A 209 34.66 14.08 -6.28
N SER A 210 33.64 14.95 -6.29
CA SER A 210 33.74 16.31 -5.74
C SER A 210 33.72 16.35 -4.21
N GLU A 211 32.96 15.46 -3.56
CA GLU A 211 32.95 15.31 -2.10
C GLU A 211 34.22 14.64 -1.56
N SER A 212 34.87 13.75 -2.34
CA SER A 212 36.13 13.10 -1.94
C SER A 212 37.37 14.01 -1.98
N LYS A 213 37.28 15.17 -2.65
CA LYS A 213 38.36 16.17 -2.77
C LYS A 213 38.17 17.39 -1.86
N SER A 214 37.10 17.43 -1.06
CA SER A 214 36.83 18.43 -0.02
C SER A 214 37.27 17.92 1.36
#